data_AF-A0A1E3L5D0-F1
#
_entry.id   AF-A0A1E3L5D0-F1
#
_cell.length_a   1.000
_cell.length_b   1.000
_cell.length_c   1.000
_cell.angle_alpha   90.00
_cell.angle_beta   90.00
_cell.angle_gamma   90.00
#
_symmetry.space_group_name_H-M   'P 1'
#
loop_
_entity.id
_entity.type
_entity.pdbx_description
1 polymer ?
#
loop_
_entity_poly.entity_id
_entity_poly.type
_entity_poly.pdbx_seq_one_letter_code
_entity_poly.pdbx_strand_id
1 'polypeptide(L)'
;MTLQSFFNTSKMSVYHEKMIEHVFIAELAQALGRRHKKVDCLASRSGDLFGYDFVLLCDGVSKYVQMKTRVGKTDSWKVNKQLVNQYPQEFELIVVDISYDSTGNKLNNLKYKIIERSKKISPELISSGEKIKENKLDIQIYDIDSLSSILFP
;
A
#
# COMPACT_ATOMS: atom_id res chain seq x y z
N MET A 1 26.23 4.63 -14.15
CA MET A 1 25.30 5.14 -13.11
C MET A 1 24.41 3.98 -12.71
N THR A 2 24.45 3.50 -11.47
CA THR A 2 23.75 2.28 -11.02
C THR A 2 22.39 2.61 -10.43
N LEU A 3 21.43 1.68 -10.49
CA LEU A 3 20.09 1.83 -9.86
C LEU A 3 20.18 2.24 -8.38
N GLN A 4 21.21 1.77 -7.67
CA GLN A 4 21.51 2.15 -6.28
C GLN A 4 21.78 3.65 -6.09
N SER A 5 22.48 4.33 -7.01
CA SER A 5 22.80 5.76 -6.85
C SER A 5 21.58 6.67 -7.00
N PHE A 6 20.45 6.17 -7.51
CA PHE A 6 19.20 6.92 -7.66
C PHE A 6 18.36 7.01 -6.37
N PHE A 7 18.64 6.19 -5.36
CA PHE A 7 17.81 6.11 -4.16
C PHE A 7 18.19 7.10 -3.04
N ASN A 8 19.28 7.87 -3.21
CA ASN A 8 19.87 8.68 -2.12
C ASN A 8 19.45 10.17 -2.06
N THR A 9 18.51 10.63 -2.89
CA THR A 9 18.11 12.06 -2.91
C THR A 9 16.61 12.25 -2.66
N SER A 10 16.28 13.05 -1.63
CA SER A 10 14.91 13.46 -1.24
C SER A 10 14.12 14.18 -2.34
N LYS A 11 14.79 14.65 -3.41
CA LYS A 11 14.17 15.30 -4.57
C LYS A 11 13.40 14.35 -5.50
N MET A 12 13.46 13.03 -5.26
CA MET A 12 12.83 12.00 -6.11
C MET A 12 11.68 11.25 -5.42
N SER A 13 11.07 11.81 -4.37
CA SER A 13 10.03 11.11 -3.57
C SER A 13 8.88 10.56 -4.42
N VAL A 14 8.35 11.37 -5.35
CA VAL A 14 7.26 10.95 -6.26
C VAL A 14 7.70 9.82 -7.19
N TYR A 15 8.93 9.87 -7.68
CA TYR A 15 9.48 8.82 -8.54
C TYR A 15 9.67 7.51 -7.76
N HIS A 16 10.15 7.58 -6.51
CA HIS A 16 10.27 6.41 -5.65
C HIS A 16 8.92 5.79 -5.31
N GLU A 17 7.93 6.61 -4.98
CA GLU A 17 6.55 6.16 -4.75
C GLU A 17 6.03 5.42 -5.98
N LYS A 18 6.16 6.01 -7.17
CA LYS A 18 5.73 5.37 -8.44
C LYS A 18 6.49 4.08 -8.73
N MET A 19 7.80 4.03 -8.50
CA MET A 19 8.57 2.79 -8.65
C MET A 19 8.07 1.69 -7.71
N ILE A 20 7.76 2.04 -6.46
CA ILE A 20 7.24 1.07 -5.49
C ILE A 20 5.85 0.59 -5.89
N GLU A 21 5.00 1.45 -6.45
CA GLU A 21 3.68 1.05 -6.96
C GLU A 21 3.83 -0.02 -8.06
N HIS A 22 4.76 0.20 -9.00
CA HIS A 22 4.99 -0.74 -10.09
C HIS A 22 5.57 -2.08 -9.59
N VAL A 23 6.52 -2.03 -8.65
CA VAL A 23 7.07 -3.25 -8.02
C VAL A 23 5.96 -4.00 -7.30
N PHE A 24 5.15 -3.32 -6.49
CA PHE A 24 4.02 -3.91 -5.78
C PHE A 24 3.04 -4.60 -6.74
N ILE A 25 2.62 -3.91 -7.82
CA ILE A 25 1.68 -4.48 -8.80
C ILE A 25 2.29 -5.72 -9.46
N ALA A 26 3.57 -5.67 -9.84
CA ALA A 26 4.25 -6.80 -10.46
C ALA A 26 4.38 -8.00 -9.52
N GLU A 27 4.75 -7.78 -8.26
CA GLU A 27 4.85 -8.85 -7.25
C GLU A 27 3.47 -9.43 -6.94
N LEU A 28 2.44 -8.59 -6.79
CA LEU A 28 1.07 -9.03 -6.52
C LEU A 28 0.52 -9.88 -7.68
N ALA A 29 0.75 -9.43 -8.92
CA ALA A 29 0.32 -10.18 -10.10
C ALA A 29 1.00 -11.55 -10.19
N GLN A 30 2.28 -11.65 -9.83
CA GLN A 30 2.98 -12.93 -9.74
C GLN A 30 2.40 -13.83 -8.65
N ALA A 31 2.17 -13.28 -7.45
CA ALA A 31 1.59 -14.02 -6.32
C ALA A 31 0.19 -14.57 -6.64
N LEU A 32 -0.67 -13.73 -7.25
CA LEU A 32 -2.00 -14.14 -7.71
C LEU A 32 -1.91 -15.14 -8.87
N GLY A 33 -0.97 -14.98 -9.79
CA GLY A 33 -0.72 -15.92 -10.87
C GLY A 33 -0.33 -17.32 -10.38
N ARG A 34 0.50 -17.42 -9.33
CA ARG A 34 0.80 -18.70 -8.65
C ARG A 34 -0.44 -19.36 -8.05
N ARG A 35 -1.46 -18.56 -7.72
CA ARG A 35 -2.76 -19.00 -7.22
C ARG A 35 -3.81 -19.16 -8.33
N HIS A 36 -3.39 -19.14 -9.59
CA HIS A 36 -4.25 -19.22 -10.78
C HIS A 36 -5.31 -18.11 -10.88
N LYS A 37 -5.03 -16.95 -10.29
CA LYS A 37 -5.89 -15.76 -10.35
C LYS A 37 -5.30 -14.72 -11.29
N LYS A 38 -6.18 -13.98 -11.96
CA LYS A 38 -5.80 -12.85 -12.82
C LYS A 38 -6.20 -11.54 -12.15
N VAL A 39 -5.24 -10.63 -12.03
CA VAL A 39 -5.49 -9.27 -11.57
C VAL A 39 -5.37 -8.28 -12.72
N ASP A 40 -6.39 -7.45 -12.87
CA ASP A 40 -6.37 -6.26 -13.71
C ASP A 40 -6.16 -5.03 -12.81
N CYS A 41 -5.27 -4.14 -13.22
CA CYS A 41 -4.90 -2.94 -12.45
C CYS A 41 -5.19 -1.67 -13.25
N LEU A 42 -5.93 -0.75 -12.63
CA LEU A 42 -6.20 0.58 -13.18
C LEU A 42 -5.53 1.63 -12.29
N ALA A 43 -4.43 2.20 -12.78
CA ALA A 43 -3.71 3.26 -12.07
C ALA A 43 -4.46 4.60 -12.15
N SER A 44 -4.64 5.26 -11.00
CA SER A 44 -5.18 6.62 -10.94
C SER A 44 -4.12 7.61 -11.40
N ARG A 45 -4.32 8.22 -12.57
CA ARG A 45 -3.49 9.35 -13.04
C ARG A 45 -3.70 10.63 -12.23
N SER A 46 -4.68 10.63 -11.33
CA SER A 46 -5.20 11.82 -10.65
C SER A 46 -5.35 11.57 -9.15
N GLY A 47 -4.43 10.80 -8.53
CA GLY A 47 -4.55 10.25 -7.16
C GLY A 47 -5.16 11.19 -6.10
N ASP A 48 -4.92 12.50 -6.20
CA ASP A 48 -5.49 13.51 -5.29
C ASP A 48 -7.02 13.74 -5.43
N LEU A 49 -7.59 13.55 -6.62
CA LEU A 49 -9.02 13.76 -6.89
C LEU A 49 -9.89 12.65 -6.31
N PHE A 50 -9.42 11.40 -6.37
CA PHE A 50 -10.20 10.23 -5.95
C PHE A 50 -9.72 9.61 -4.64
N GLY A 51 -8.48 9.89 -4.22
CA GLY A 51 -7.93 9.44 -2.94
C GLY A 51 -7.30 8.05 -2.92
N TYR A 52 -7.26 7.35 -4.06
CA TYR A 52 -6.60 6.06 -4.24
C TYR A 52 -5.54 6.15 -5.34
N ASP A 53 -4.55 5.28 -5.26
CA ASP A 53 -3.46 5.19 -6.23
C ASP A 53 -3.82 4.23 -7.37
N PHE A 54 -4.54 3.15 -7.08
CA PHE A 54 -5.01 2.20 -8.09
C PHE A 54 -6.27 1.44 -7.67
N VAL A 55 -6.99 0.94 -8.67
CA VAL A 55 -8.07 -0.03 -8.51
C VAL A 55 -7.58 -1.39 -8.99
N LEU A 56 -7.68 -2.40 -8.14
CA LEU A 56 -7.39 -3.78 -8.47
C LEU A 56 -8.69 -4.55 -8.70
N LEU A 57 -8.77 -5.32 -9.77
CA LEU A 57 -9.89 -6.21 -10.06
C LEU A 57 -9.36 -7.63 -10.19
N CYS A 58 -9.85 -8.55 -9.37
CA CYS A 58 -9.49 -9.96 -9.43
C CYS A 58 -10.75 -10.80 -9.16
N ASP A 59 -11.07 -11.72 -10.07
CA ASP A 59 -12.23 -12.63 -9.97
C ASP A 59 -13.56 -11.92 -9.61
N GLY A 60 -13.80 -10.73 -10.18
CA GLY A 60 -15.01 -9.94 -9.93
C GLY A 60 -15.00 -9.13 -8.63
N VAL A 61 -13.93 -9.22 -7.82
CA VAL A 61 -13.75 -8.41 -6.60
C VAL A 61 -12.88 -7.20 -6.92
N SER A 62 -13.41 -6.01 -6.66
CA SER A 62 -12.67 -4.75 -6.78
C SER A 62 -12.08 -4.31 -5.44
N LYS A 63 -10.85 -3.79 -5.46
CA LYS A 63 -10.20 -3.15 -4.32
C LYS A 63 -9.71 -1.75 -4.69
N TYR A 64 -10.10 -0.75 -3.91
CA TYR A 64 -9.59 0.62 -4.02
C TYR A 64 -8.39 0.76 -3.12
N VAL A 65 -7.20 0.86 -3.70
CA VAL A 65 -5.95 0.82 -2.93
C VAL A 65 -5.35 2.22 -2.82
N GLN A 66 -5.16 2.65 -1.59
CA GLN A 66 -4.29 3.77 -1.28
C GLN A 66 -2.97 3.21 -0.75
N MET A 67 -1.86 3.54 -1.39
CA MET A 67 -0.54 3.07 -1.03
C MET A 67 0.26 4.17 -0.34
N LYS A 68 0.99 3.79 0.70
CA LYS A 68 1.88 4.68 1.43
C LYS A 68 3.19 3.99 1.70
N THR A 69 4.27 4.77 1.71
CA THR A 69 5.60 4.25 2.01
C THR A 69 6.03 4.69 3.41
N ARG A 70 6.63 3.79 4.16
CA ARG A 70 7.31 4.09 5.42
C ARG A 70 8.81 4.04 5.20
N VAL A 71 9.48 5.16 5.49
CA VAL A 71 10.94 5.26 5.55
C VAL A 71 11.28 5.83 6.93
N GLY A 72 11.87 5.01 7.81
CA GLY A 72 12.24 5.42 9.16
C GLY A 72 11.05 5.55 10.12
N LYS A 73 11.00 6.64 10.90
CA LYS A 73 10.13 6.78 12.08
C LYS A 73 8.68 7.22 11.78
N THR A 74 8.25 7.29 10.52
CA THR A 74 6.86 7.63 10.18
C THR A 74 5.90 6.66 10.85
N ASP A 75 4.94 7.20 11.60
CA ASP A 75 3.97 6.45 12.40
C ASP A 75 2.52 6.83 12.08
N SER A 76 2.31 7.72 11.10
CA SER A 76 0.99 8.18 10.68
C SER A 76 0.93 8.51 9.19
N TRP A 77 -0.23 8.22 8.57
CA TRP A 77 -0.45 8.39 7.14
C TRP A 77 -1.78 9.05 6.84
N LYS A 78 -1.78 10.01 5.91
CA LYS A 78 -3.03 10.62 5.42
C LYS A 78 -3.83 9.59 4.63
N VAL A 79 -5.12 9.48 4.96
CA VAL A 79 -6.08 8.55 4.35
C VAL A 79 -7.28 9.30 3.82
N ASN A 80 -7.78 8.88 2.66
CA ASN A 80 -8.98 9.48 2.11
C ASN A 80 -10.23 8.96 2.83
N LYS A 81 -10.87 9.86 3.60
CA LYS A 81 -12.08 9.57 4.39
C LYS A 81 -13.26 9.12 3.54
N GLN A 82 -13.39 9.70 2.35
CA GLN A 82 -14.52 9.40 1.47
C GLN A 82 -14.45 7.95 0.99
N LEU A 83 -13.26 7.46 0.60
CA LEU A 83 -13.11 6.06 0.20
C LEU A 83 -13.39 5.09 1.34
N VAL A 84 -12.86 5.38 2.52
CA VAL A 84 -13.10 4.59 3.72
C VAL A 84 -14.59 4.48 4.04
N ASN A 85 -15.31 5.60 3.97
CA ASN A 85 -16.72 5.65 4.34
C ASN A 85 -17.64 5.08 3.25
N GLN A 86 -17.32 5.32 1.98
CA GLN A 86 -18.14 4.93 0.85
C GLN A 86 -17.93 3.46 0.44
N TYR A 87 -16.71 2.95 0.61
CA TYR A 87 -16.30 1.61 0.19
C TYR A 87 -15.55 0.87 1.32
N PRO A 88 -16.15 0.69 2.51
CA PRO A 88 -15.45 0.15 3.67
C PRO A 88 -14.96 -1.30 3.51
N GLN A 89 -15.51 -2.06 2.56
CA GLN A 89 -15.12 -3.46 2.32
C GLN A 89 -14.12 -3.61 1.17
N GLU A 90 -14.13 -2.67 0.24
CA GLU A 90 -13.30 -2.65 -0.95
C GLU A 90 -12.07 -1.76 -0.78
N PHE A 91 -12.10 -0.78 0.13
CA PHE A 91 -10.97 0.09 0.40
C PHE A 91 -9.85 -0.64 1.16
N GLU A 92 -8.61 -0.45 0.71
CA GLU A 92 -7.40 -0.94 1.36
C GLU A 92 -6.38 0.19 1.43
N LEU A 93 -5.88 0.48 2.63
CA LEU A 93 -4.63 1.23 2.78
C LEU A 93 -3.50 0.23 2.92
N ILE A 94 -2.54 0.26 2.00
CA ILE A 94 -1.35 -0.58 2.03
C ILE A 94 -0.16 0.30 2.39
N VAL A 95 0.45 0.04 3.54
CA VAL A 95 1.70 0.67 3.96
C VAL A 95 2.86 -0.26 3.65
N VAL A 96 3.71 0.17 2.72
CA VAL A 96 4.95 -0.52 2.34
C VAL A 96 6.06 -0.07 3.28
N ASP A 97 6.57 -0.99 4.09
CA ASP A 97 7.71 -0.78 4.96
C ASP A 97 9.00 -1.05 4.19
N ILE A 98 9.78 0.01 3.99
CA ILE A 98 11.06 -0.06 3.29
C ILE A 98 12.16 -0.08 4.34
N SER A 99 12.69 -1.27 4.58
CA SER A 99 13.84 -1.47 5.44
C SER A 99 15.14 -1.33 4.64
N TYR A 100 16.14 -0.71 5.26
CA TYR A 100 17.50 -0.60 4.74
C TYR A 100 18.44 -1.39 5.65
N ASP A 101 19.48 -1.99 5.08
CA ASP A 101 20.54 -2.63 5.87
C ASP A 101 21.46 -1.60 6.54
N SER A 102 22.40 -2.08 7.36
CA SER A 102 23.37 -1.25 8.08
C SER A 102 24.29 -0.42 7.18
N THR A 103 24.33 -0.72 5.88
CA THR A 103 25.11 0.01 4.87
C THR A 103 24.26 1.01 4.08
N GLY A 104 22.97 1.15 4.41
CA GLY A 104 22.04 2.02 3.72
C GLY A 104 21.52 1.44 2.40
N ASN A 105 21.79 0.17 2.10
CA ASN A 105 21.20 -0.50 0.95
C ASN A 105 19.79 -0.98 1.29
N LYS A 106 18.85 -0.79 0.36
CA LYS A 106 17.49 -1.28 0.52
C LYS A 106 17.50 -2.80 0.64
N LEU A 107 16.83 -3.34 1.66
CA LEU A 107 16.59 -4.78 1.76
C LEU A 107 15.63 -5.20 0.64
N ASN A 108 15.95 -6.28 -0.06
CA ASN A 108 15.22 -6.71 -1.27
C ASN A 108 13.78 -7.18 -1.00
N ASN A 109 13.38 -7.38 0.26
CA ASN A 109 12.06 -7.89 0.59
C ASN A 109 11.19 -6.75 1.13
N LEU A 110 10.25 -6.29 0.30
CA LEU A 110 9.21 -5.36 0.73
C LEU A 110 8.29 -6.05 1.74
N LYS A 111 7.89 -5.27 2.76
CA LYS A 111 7.00 -5.70 3.82
C LYS A 111 5.76 -4.84 3.79
N TYR A 112 4.61 -5.45 3.98
CA TYR A 112 3.32 -4.78 3.81
C TYR A 112 2.51 -4.81 5.10
N LYS A 113 1.87 -3.70 5.43
CA LYS A 113 0.84 -3.61 6.47
C LYS A 113 -0.44 -3.09 5.83
N ILE A 114 -1.59 -3.55 6.33
CA ILE A 114 -2.91 -3.08 5.88
C ILE A 114 -3.70 -2.47 7.04
N ILE A 115 -4.81 -1.80 6.76
CA ILE A 115 -5.74 -1.38 7.82
C ILE A 115 -6.33 -2.60 8.51
N GLU A 116 -6.34 -2.57 9.85
CA GLU A 116 -7.00 -3.60 10.64
C GLU A 116 -8.53 -3.42 10.58
N ARG A 117 -9.18 -4.24 9.76
CA ARG A 117 -10.64 -4.20 9.54
C ARG A 117 -11.44 -4.52 10.81
N SER A 118 -10.93 -5.43 11.65
CA SER A 118 -11.57 -5.87 12.90
C SER A 118 -11.68 -4.76 13.96
N LYS A 119 -10.78 -3.77 13.92
CA LYS A 119 -10.81 -2.62 14.83
C LYS A 119 -11.98 -1.67 14.58
N LYS A 120 -12.89 -2.01 13.65
CA LYS A 120 -13.92 -1.18 13.03
C LYS A 120 -13.26 0.08 12.49
N ILE A 121 -13.32 0.30 11.19
CA ILE A 121 -13.04 1.64 10.69
C ILE A 121 -14.18 2.54 11.15
N SER A 122 -14.14 2.96 12.42
CA SER A 122 -15.15 3.84 12.96
C SER A 122 -15.00 5.19 12.25
N PRO A 123 -16.11 5.91 11.99
CA PRO A 123 -16.03 7.30 11.54
C PRO A 123 -15.17 8.18 12.47
N GLU A 124 -14.95 7.73 13.71
CA GLU A 124 -14.08 8.33 14.73
C GLU A 124 -12.58 8.07 14.48
N LEU A 125 -12.20 7.04 13.72
CA LEU A 125 -10.81 6.79 13.30
C LEU A 125 -10.26 7.94 12.44
N ILE A 126 -11.19 8.76 11.94
CA ILE A 126 -11.01 9.86 11.01
C ILE A 126 -11.10 11.24 11.71
N SER A 127 -11.47 11.29 13.00
CA SER A 127 -11.89 12.53 13.70
C SER A 127 -10.74 13.41 14.22
N SER A 128 -9.48 12.95 14.23
CA SER A 128 -8.34 13.77 14.70
C SER A 128 -7.57 14.50 13.58
N GLY A 129 -8.03 14.38 12.33
CA GLY A 129 -7.49 15.10 11.18
C GLY A 129 -6.76 14.18 10.22
N GLU A 130 -7.46 13.76 9.15
CA GLU A 130 -6.99 13.08 7.92
C GLU A 130 -5.98 11.92 8.03
N LYS A 131 -5.42 11.59 9.19
CA LYS A 131 -4.27 10.71 9.36
C LYS A 131 -4.62 9.52 10.25
N ILE A 132 -4.27 8.32 9.79
CA ILE A 132 -4.33 7.07 10.56
C ILE A 132 -2.97 6.83 11.20
N LYS A 133 -2.94 6.49 12.50
CA LYS A 133 -1.72 6.10 13.23
C LYS A 133 -1.42 4.61 13.05
N GLU A 134 -0.16 4.22 13.17
CA GLU A 134 0.32 2.84 13.00
C GLU A 134 -0.42 1.81 13.87
N ASN A 135 -0.80 2.17 15.10
CA ASN A 135 -1.54 1.27 15.99
C ASN A 135 -2.96 0.89 15.51
N LYS A 136 -3.43 1.53 14.43
CA LYS A 136 -4.69 1.22 13.73
C LYS A 136 -4.47 0.39 12.46
N LEU A 137 -3.23 0.19 12.04
CA LEU A 137 -2.90 -0.84 11.05
C LEU A 137 -2.92 -2.21 11.72
N ASP A 138 -3.01 -3.24 10.90
CA ASP A 138 -2.77 -4.60 11.36
C ASP A 138 -1.36 -4.67 11.97
N ILE A 139 -1.28 -5.36 13.09
CA ILE A 139 -0.03 -5.58 13.82
C ILE A 139 0.87 -6.52 12.99
N GLN A 140 0.27 -7.37 12.15
CA GLN A 140 0.99 -8.30 11.29
C GLN A 140 1.70 -7.58 10.14
N ILE A 141 2.87 -8.11 9.81
CA ILE A 141 3.61 -7.73 8.61
C ILE A 141 3.49 -8.87 7.61
N TYR A 142 3.05 -8.54 6.41
CA TYR A 142 2.83 -9.48 5.33
C TYR A 142 3.96 -9.42 4.30
N ASP A 143 4.33 -10.58 3.78
CA ASP A 143 4.93 -10.68 2.45
C ASP A 143 3.84 -10.59 1.36
N ILE A 144 4.25 -10.57 0.10
CA ILE A 144 3.30 -10.40 -1.01
C ILE A 144 2.35 -11.59 -1.18
N ASP A 145 2.82 -12.81 -0.93
CA ASP A 145 2.01 -14.02 -1.08
C ASP A 145 0.89 -14.08 -0.03
N SER A 146 1.22 -13.78 1.22
CA SER A 146 0.27 -13.66 2.33
C SER A 146 -0.72 -12.52 2.07
N LEU A 147 -0.22 -11.35 1.66
CA LEU A 147 -1.06 -10.21 1.33
C LEU A 147 -2.03 -10.51 0.20
N SER A 148 -1.60 -11.23 -0.85
CA SER A 148 -2.47 -11.61 -1.96
C SER A 148 -3.66 -12.43 -1.49
N SER A 149 -3.47 -13.29 -0.50
CA SER A 149 -4.49 -14.18 0.06
C SER A 149 -5.50 -13.42 0.91
N ILE A 150 -5.07 -12.33 1.53
CA ILE A 150 -5.94 -11.45 2.31
C ILE A 150 -6.75 -10.53 1.39
N LEU A 151 -6.10 -9.93 0.39
CA LEU A 151 -6.76 -9.04 -0.56
C LEU A 151 -7.78 -9.78 -1.42
N PHE A 152 -7.44 -10.99 -1.86
CA PHE A 152 -8.25 -11.80 -2.76
C PHE A 152 -8.24 -13.26 -2.30
N PRO A 153 -9.03 -13.62 -1.26
CA PRO A 153 -9.11 -14.99 -0.74
C PRO A 153 -9.48 -16.00 -1.83
#